data_AF-A0A849PNC2-F1
#
_entry.id   AF-A0A849PNC2-F1
#
_cell.length_a   1.000
_cell.length_b   1.000
_cell.length_c   1.000
_cell.angle_alpha   90.00
_cell.angle_beta   90.00
_cell.angle_gamma   90.00
#
_symmetry.space_group_name_H-M   'P 1'
#
loop_
_entity.id
_entity.type
_entity.pdbx_description
1 polymer ?
#
loop_
_entity_poly.entity_id
_entity_poly.type
_entity_poly.pdbx_seq_one_letter_code
_entity_poly.pdbx_strand_id
1 'polypeptide(L)'
;MDLKEYLEKTIEYQRIELEEAIQNNVDASANLGNTDMDSAVYHVFLRSLWPEGEKNIDLTDEGSLEYVIRTAEEDFKKINNRSDVQADYVVSIVLDDLEYVVPKEYWVQ
;
A
#
# COMPACT_ATOMS: atom_id res chain seq x y z
N MET A 1 22.48 2.02 -35.16
CA MET A 1 22.62 1.51 -33.78
C MET A 1 22.84 0.02 -33.88
N ASP A 2 24.00 -0.47 -33.45
CA ASP A 2 24.27 -1.90 -33.38
C ASP A 2 23.75 -2.48 -32.06
N LEU A 3 23.77 -3.81 -31.94
CA LEU A 3 23.26 -4.50 -30.76
C LEU A 3 24.00 -4.07 -29.48
N LYS A 4 25.29 -3.78 -29.56
CA LYS A 4 26.10 -3.40 -28.40
C LYS A 4 25.68 -2.02 -27.89
N GLU A 5 25.57 -1.04 -28.78
CA GLU A 5 25.13 0.32 -28.46
C GLU A 5 23.70 0.34 -27.89
N TYR A 6 22.81 -0.52 -28.40
CA TYR A 6 21.46 -0.69 -27.84
C TYR A 6 21.52 -1.23 -26.41
N LEU A 7 22.28 -2.31 -26.18
CA LEU A 7 22.40 -2.92 -24.85
C LEU A 7 23.05 -1.98 -23.83
N GLU A 8 24.08 -1.23 -24.22
CA GLU A 8 24.71 -0.23 -23.35
C GLU A 8 23.70 0.84 -22.92
N LYS A 9 22.87 1.34 -23.84
CA LYS A 9 21.79 2.28 -23.50
C LYS A 9 20.77 1.65 -22.56
N THR A 10 20.32 0.42 -22.82
CA THR A 10 19.35 -0.26 -21.95
C THR A 10 19.89 -0.45 -20.54
N ILE A 11 21.15 -0.86 -20.39
CA ILE A 11 21.79 -1.01 -19.08
C ILE A 11 21.86 0.34 -18.36
N GLU A 12 22.20 1.41 -19.08
CA GLU A 12 22.25 2.76 -18.50
C GLU A 12 20.88 3.25 -18.05
N TYR A 13 19.82 3.04 -18.84
CA TYR A 13 18.46 3.37 -18.44
C TYR A 13 18.04 2.60 -17.18
N GLN A 14 18.31 1.29 -17.13
CA GLN A 14 18.02 0.48 -15.95
C GLN A 14 18.80 0.94 -14.71
N ARG A 15 20.06 1.36 -14.89
CA ARG A 15 20.87 1.89 -13.79
C ARG A 15 20.24 3.16 -13.22
N ILE A 16 19.83 4.09 -14.08
CA ILE A 16 19.19 5.35 -13.66
C ILE A 16 17.88 5.06 -12.91
N GLU A 17 17.01 4.20 -13.45
CA GLU A 17 15.76 3.83 -12.79
C GLU A 17 16.00 3.21 -11.39
N LEU A 18 17.04 2.38 -11.25
CA LEU A 18 17.41 1.79 -9.97
C LEU A 18 18.00 2.82 -9.00
N GLU A 19 18.81 3.77 -9.48
CA GLU A 19 19.34 4.87 -8.66
C GLU A 19 18.20 5.75 -8.12
N GLU A 20 17.22 6.08 -8.95
CA GLU A 20 16.01 6.82 -8.55
C GLU A 20 15.19 6.02 -7.52
N ALA A 21 14.98 4.72 -7.75
CA ALA A 21 14.26 3.87 -6.80
C ALA A 21 14.97 3.79 -5.43
N ILE A 22 16.30 3.69 -5.41
CA ILE A 22 17.09 3.72 -4.17
C ILE A 22 16.88 5.06 -3.46
N GLN A 23 16.98 6.18 -4.18
CA GLN A 23 16.83 7.50 -3.58
C GLN A 23 15.43 7.68 -2.98
N ASN A 24 14.36 7.29 -3.69
CA ASN A 24 13.00 7.35 -3.17
C ASN A 24 12.83 6.52 -1.88
N ASN A 25 13.46 5.35 -1.79
CA ASN A 25 13.43 4.53 -0.56
C ASN A 25 14.23 5.17 0.59
N VAL A 26 15.34 5.86 0.30
CA VAL A 26 16.10 6.61 1.30
C VAL A 26 15.25 7.74 1.87
N ASP A 27 14.56 8.49 1.01
CA ASP A 27 13.71 9.60 1.41
C ASP A 27 12.50 9.11 2.23
N ALA A 28 11.82 8.05 1.77
CA ALA A 28 10.74 7.41 2.52
C ALA A 28 11.19 6.90 3.89
N SER A 29 12.40 6.33 4.01
CA SER A 29 12.94 5.90 5.30
C SER A 29 13.23 7.07 6.24
N ALA A 30 13.66 8.22 5.71
CA ALA A 30 13.86 9.43 6.50
C ALA A 30 12.51 10.00 6.98
N ASN A 31 11.49 9.98 6.11
CA ASN A 31 10.15 10.41 6.44
C ASN A 31 9.49 9.52 7.49
N LEU A 32 9.66 8.20 7.38
CA LEU A 32 9.17 7.24 8.39
C LEU A 32 9.66 7.57 9.80
N GLY A 33 10.92 8.01 9.94
CA GLY A 33 11.49 8.41 11.23
C GLY A 33 10.81 9.63 11.88
N ASN A 34 10.07 10.41 11.10
CA ASN A 34 9.32 11.60 11.54
C ASN A 34 7.80 11.41 11.47
N THR A 35 7.32 10.28 10.95
CA THR A 35 5.89 9.98 10.82
C THR A 35 5.27 9.72 12.19
N ASP A 36 4.20 10.46 12.50
CA ASP A 36 3.32 10.15 13.62
C ASP A 36 2.39 8.99 13.23
N MET A 37 2.51 7.86 13.92
CA MET A 37 1.77 6.63 13.59
C MET A 37 0.27 6.74 13.89
N ASP A 38 -0.13 7.68 14.74
CA ASP A 38 -1.53 7.94 15.07
C ASP A 38 -2.24 8.82 14.02
N SER A 39 -1.48 9.42 13.11
CA SER A 39 -1.98 10.25 12.01
C SER A 39 -1.27 9.96 10.68
N ALA A 40 -0.84 8.71 10.47
CA ALA A 40 -0.20 8.30 9.23
C ALA A 40 -1.24 8.02 8.15
N VAL A 41 -0.81 8.04 6.88
CA VAL A 41 -1.67 7.66 5.76
C VAL A 41 -1.52 6.15 5.54
N TYR A 42 -2.64 5.44 5.58
CA TYR A 42 -2.69 4.01 5.30
C TYR A 42 -3.57 3.73 4.10
N HIS A 43 -3.15 2.73 3.33
CA HIS A 43 -3.93 2.13 2.26
C HIS A 43 -4.41 0.75 2.70
N VAL A 44 -5.71 0.50 2.60
CA VAL A 44 -6.35 -0.77 2.96
C VAL A 44 -7.16 -1.26 1.78
N PHE A 45 -6.75 -2.40 1.26
CA PHE A 45 -7.48 -3.13 0.23
C PHE A 45 -8.11 -4.39 0.82
N LEU A 46 -9.44 -4.48 0.71
CA LEU A 46 -10.21 -5.64 1.16
C LEU A 46 -10.78 -6.35 -0.06
N ARG A 47 -10.22 -7.52 -0.36
CA ARG A 47 -10.71 -8.40 -1.42
C ARG A 47 -11.78 -9.32 -0.87
N SER A 48 -12.99 -9.25 -1.41
CA SER A 48 -14.07 -10.12 -0.97
C SER A 48 -13.74 -11.60 -1.22
N LEU A 49 -14.04 -12.43 -0.22
CA LEU A 49 -13.96 -13.90 -0.29
C LEU A 49 -15.34 -14.56 -0.42
N TRP A 50 -16.40 -13.77 -0.52
CA TRP A 50 -17.73 -14.30 -0.75
C TRP A 50 -17.88 -14.78 -2.21
N PRO A 51 -18.73 -15.80 -2.43
CA PRO A 51 -18.88 -16.41 -3.75
C PRO A 51 -19.70 -15.61 -4.77
N GLU A 52 -20.39 -14.52 -4.43
CA GLU A 52 -21.40 -13.86 -5.29
C GLU A 52 -21.15 -12.38 -5.57
N GLY A 53 -20.17 -12.06 -6.42
CA GLY A 53 -20.07 -10.74 -7.06
C GLY A 53 -19.92 -9.54 -6.10
N GLU A 54 -19.60 -9.81 -4.84
CA GLU A 54 -19.35 -8.80 -3.83
C GLU A 54 -18.17 -7.91 -4.22
N LYS A 55 -18.27 -6.65 -3.80
CA LYS A 55 -17.32 -5.62 -4.16
C LYS A 55 -16.14 -5.66 -3.21
N ASN A 56 -14.96 -5.43 -3.77
CA ASN A 56 -13.77 -5.10 -3.01
C ASN A 56 -13.87 -3.66 -2.52
N ILE A 57 -13.10 -3.35 -1.48
CA ILE A 57 -12.86 -1.98 -1.02
C ILE A 57 -11.39 -1.66 -1.27
N ASP A 58 -11.16 -0.42 -1.68
CA ASP A 58 -9.86 0.19 -1.85
C ASP A 58 -9.97 1.56 -1.17
N LEU A 59 -9.34 1.70 0.00
CA LEU A 59 -9.44 2.87 0.85
C LEU A 59 -8.04 3.39 1.17
N THR A 60 -7.81 4.67 0.93
CA THR A 60 -6.67 5.42 1.48
C THR A 60 -7.22 6.46 2.46
N ASP A 61 -6.77 6.42 3.71
CA ASP A 61 -7.22 7.36 4.74
C ASP A 61 -6.09 7.68 5.73
N GLU A 62 -6.23 8.82 6.42
CA GLU A 62 -5.29 9.30 7.43
C GLU A 62 -5.81 8.97 8.84
N GLY A 63 -4.93 8.47 9.70
CA GLY A 63 -5.25 8.20 11.10
C GLY A 63 -4.37 7.10 11.67
N SER A 64 -4.80 6.52 12.79
CA SER A 64 -4.16 5.32 13.32
C SER A 64 -4.46 4.11 12.44
N LEU A 65 -3.56 3.14 12.44
CA LEU A 65 -3.73 1.89 11.69
C LEU A 65 -5.07 1.19 12.01
N GLU A 66 -5.41 1.09 13.30
CA GLU A 66 -6.67 0.48 13.75
C GLU A 66 -7.88 1.24 13.21
N TYR A 67 -7.84 2.57 13.27
CA TYR A 67 -8.92 3.42 12.77
C TYR A 67 -9.17 3.18 11.29
N VAL A 68 -8.12 3.23 10.46
CA VAL A 68 -8.25 3.09 9.00
C VAL A 68 -8.74 1.69 8.62
N ILE A 69 -8.23 0.63 9.27
CA ILE A 69 -8.71 -0.75 9.05
C ILE A 69 -10.19 -0.85 9.40
N ARG A 70 -10.61 -0.32 10.56
CA ARG A 70 -12.01 -0.35 10.99
C ARG A 70 -12.92 0.39 10.00
N THR A 71 -12.50 1.55 9.52
CA THR A 71 -13.25 2.31 8.51
C THR A 71 -13.40 1.51 7.21
N ALA A 72 -12.32 0.89 6.73
CA ALA A 72 -12.37 0.02 5.54
C ALA A 72 -13.34 -1.16 5.73
N GLU A 73 -13.33 -1.80 6.89
CA GLU A 73 -14.26 -2.89 7.23
C GLU A 73 -15.72 -2.43 7.29
N GLU A 74 -15.99 -1.28 7.90
CA GLU A 74 -17.32 -0.69 7.97
C GLU A 74 -17.88 -0.38 6.58
N ASP A 75 -17.07 0.22 5.72
CA ASP A 75 -17.46 0.48 4.34
C ASP A 75 -17.64 -0.82 3.55
N PHE A 76 -16.78 -1.82 3.75
CA PHE A 76 -16.91 -3.14 3.13
C PHE A 76 -18.22 -3.83 3.49
N LYS A 77 -18.58 -3.83 4.78
CA LYS A 77 -19.88 -4.32 5.28
C LYS A 77 -21.04 -3.57 4.64
N LYS A 78 -20.97 -2.24 4.60
CA LYS A 78 -22.02 -1.37 4.06
C LYS A 78 -22.23 -1.56 2.56
N ILE A 79 -21.15 -1.62 1.77
CA ILE A 79 -21.20 -1.76 0.31
C ILE A 79 -21.75 -3.13 -0.11
N ASN A 80 -21.41 -4.17 0.67
CA ASN A 80 -21.86 -5.55 0.41
C ASN A 80 -23.15 -5.91 1.14
N ASN A 81 -23.72 -4.98 1.93
CA ASN A 81 -24.91 -5.19 2.76
C ASN A 81 -24.79 -6.43 3.67
N ARG A 82 -23.66 -6.56 4.36
CA ARG A 82 -23.33 -7.65 5.29
C ARG A 82 -23.06 -7.11 6.69
N SER A 83 -23.17 -7.99 7.69
CA SER A 83 -22.82 -7.68 9.08
C SER A 83 -21.42 -8.16 9.48
N ASP A 84 -20.85 -9.09 8.72
CA ASP A 84 -19.53 -9.68 8.92
C ASP A 84 -18.56 -9.25 7.81
N VAL A 85 -17.27 -9.44 8.08
CA VAL A 85 -16.20 -9.22 7.09
C VAL A 85 -15.63 -10.58 6.70
N GLN A 86 -15.75 -10.94 5.43
CA GLN A 86 -15.04 -12.07 4.83
C GLN A 86 -14.22 -11.56 3.66
N ALA A 87 -13.01 -11.11 3.98
CA ALA A 87 -12.09 -10.52 3.02
C ALA A 87 -10.67 -11.03 3.25
N ASP A 88 -9.88 -11.04 2.17
CA ASP A 88 -8.43 -11.01 2.27
C ASP A 88 -7.96 -9.55 2.28
N TYR A 89 -6.99 -9.27 3.13
CA TYR A 89 -6.57 -7.92 3.47
C TYR A 89 -5.17 -7.68 2.94
N VAL A 90 -4.96 -6.54 2.31
CA VAL A 90 -3.65 -5.93 2.09
C VAL A 90 -3.70 -4.57 2.76
N VAL A 91 -2.79 -4.34 3.70
CA VAL A 91 -2.68 -3.07 4.43
C VAL A 91 -1.27 -2.55 4.23
N SER A 92 -1.17 -1.30 3.81
CA SER A 92 0.10 -0.63 3.54
C SER A 92 0.13 0.73 4.25
N ILE A 93 1.30 1.15 4.72
CA ILE A 93 1.56 2.55 5.04
C ILE A 93 2.02 3.27 3.78
N VAL A 94 1.52 4.48 3.57
CA VAL A 94 1.90 5.34 2.45
C VAL A 94 2.95 6.34 2.95
N LEU A 95 4.13 6.29 2.35
CA LEU A 95 5.23 7.22 2.61
C LEU A 95 5.61 7.87 1.28
N ASP A 96 5.29 9.15 1.14
CA ASP A 96 5.35 9.87 -0.14
C ASP A 96 4.50 9.14 -1.20
N ASP A 97 5.11 8.72 -2.32
CA ASP A 97 4.46 7.97 -3.39
C ASP A 97 4.72 6.45 -3.29
N LEU A 98 5.24 5.97 -2.15
CA LEU A 98 5.59 4.57 -1.92
C LEU A 98 4.68 3.91 -0.89
N GLU A 99 4.29 2.67 -1.18
CA GLU A 99 3.50 1.83 -0.28
C GLU A 99 4.35 0.71 0.30
N TYR A 100 4.26 0.54 1.63
CA TYR A 100 4.95 -0.51 2.36
C TYR A 100 3.93 -1.36 3.10
N VAL A 101 3.87 -2.66 2.77
CA VAL A 101 2.93 -3.60 3.39
C VAL A 101 3.20 -3.71 4.89
N VAL A 102 2.17 -3.44 5.69
CA VAL A 102 2.18 -3.62 7.14
C VAL A 102 1.84 -5.09 7.43
N PRO A 103 2.71 -5.83 8.13
CA PRO A 103 2.42 -7.23 8.49
C PRO A 103 1.20 -7.37 9.41
N LYS A 104 0.44 -8.46 9.24
CA LYS A 104 -0.80 -8.76 9.99
C LYS A 104 -0.65 -8.70 11.52
N GLU A 105 0.54 -9.01 12.03
CA GLU A 105 0.86 -8.99 13.45
C GLU A 105 0.78 -7.59 14.08
N TYR A 106 0.82 -6.53 13.28
CA TYR A 106 0.75 -5.14 13.78
C TYR A 106 -0.64 -4.51 13.67
N TRP A 107 -1.62 -5.20 13.09
CA TRP A 107 -2.95 -4.62 12.79
C TRP A 107 -3.86 -4.50 14.01
N VAL A 108 -3.55 -5.22 15.08
CA VAL A 108 -4.33 -5.25 16.31
C VAL A 108 -3.43 -4.73 17.42
N GLN A 109 -3.55 -3.45 17.76
CA GLN A 109 -2.86 -2.82 18.89
C GLN A 109 -3.88 -2.18 19.81
#